data_AF-A0A4U1C2F6-F1
#
_entry.id   AF-A0A4U1C2F6-F1
#
_cell.length_a   1.000
_cell.length_b   1.000
_cell.length_c   1.000
_cell.angle_alpha   90.00
_cell.angle_beta   90.00
_cell.angle_gamma   90.00
#
_symmetry.space_group_name_H-M   'P 1'
#
loop_
_entity.id
_entity.type
_entity.pdbx_description
1 polymer ?
#
loop_
_entity_poly.entity_id
_entity_poly.type
_entity_poly.pdbx_seq_one_letter_code
_entity_poly.pdbx_strand_id
1 'polypeptide(L)' 'MEALIVYPENIEQLTALKAIMQAMKIAFEQKSEVYPQFVIKGVKESLKQVEDGDLIPYHGLNDLLK' A
#
# COMPACT_ATOMS: atom_id res chain seq x y z
N MET A 1 -13.12 -3.04 28.73
CA MET A 1 -13.10 -1.85 27.85
C MET A 1 -13.01 -2.35 26.43
N GLU A 2 -13.81 -1.79 25.53
CA GLU A 2 -13.92 -2.23 24.13
C GLU A 2 -13.08 -1.32 23.23
N ALA A 3 -12.43 -1.91 22.22
CA ALA A 3 -11.68 -1.16 21.22
C ALA A 3 -12.62 -0.73 20.08
N LEU A 4 -12.58 0.54 19.70
CA LEU A 4 -13.37 1.07 18.60
C LEU A 4 -12.52 1.21 17.33
N ILE A 5 -12.98 0.62 16.23
CA ILE A 5 -12.39 0.78 14.90
C ILE A 5 -13.20 1.83 14.14
N VAL A 6 -12.52 2.83 13.58
CA VAL A 6 -13.17 3.97 12.91
C VAL A 6 -12.67 4.05 11.46
N TYR A 7 -13.59 4.25 10.52
CA TYR A 7 -13.30 4.31 9.08
C TYR A 7 -13.63 5.70 8.52
N PRO A 8 -12.67 6.65 8.50
CA PRO A 8 -12.90 7.95 7.89
C PRO A 8 -13.02 7.84 6.37
N GLU A 9 -13.98 8.57 5.79
CA GLU A 9 -14.29 8.53 4.36
C GLU A 9 -13.39 9.46 3.53
N ASN A 10 -12.75 10.45 4.17
CA ASN A 10 -11.90 11.43 3.51
C ASN A 10 -10.74 11.92 4.40
N ILE A 11 -9.80 12.65 3.79
CA ILE A 11 -8.57 13.14 4.43
C ILE A 11 -8.87 14.12 5.57
N GLU A 12 -9.92 14.94 5.43
CA GLU A 12 -10.31 15.93 6.43
C GLU A 12 -10.83 15.26 7.70
N GLN A 13 -11.71 14.26 7.57
CA GLN A 13 -12.22 13.47 8.68
C GLN A 13 -11.10 12.73 9.41
N LEU A 14 -10.17 12.12 8.68
CA LEU A 14 -9.00 11.45 9.27
C LEU A 14 -8.15 12.44 10.09
N THR A 15 -7.93 13.63 9.56
CA THR A 15 -7.11 14.67 10.21
C THR A 15 -7.78 15.18 11.48
N ALA A 16 -9.09 15.47 11.41
CA ALA A 16 -9.86 15.89 12.58
C ALA A 16 -9.88 14.82 13.67
N LEU A 17 -10.08 13.55 13.31
CA LEU A 17 -10.09 12.44 14.27
C LEU A 17 -8.74 12.28 14.96
N LYS A 18 -7.63 12.36 14.21
CA LYS A 18 -6.27 12.32 14.77
C LYS A 18 -6.05 13.45 15.77
N ALA A 19 -6.47 14.67 15.47
CA ALA A 19 -6.32 15.81 16.36
C ALA A 19 -7.11 15.62 17.67
N ILE A 20 -8.34 15.12 17.59
CA ILE A 20 -9.17 14.81 18.77
C ILE A 20 -8.52 13.72 19.62
N MET A 21 -8.09 12.62 18.99
CA MET A 21 -7.43 11.51 19.69
C MET A 21 -6.15 11.96 20.40
N GLN A 22 -5.33 12.80 19.76
CA GLN A 22 -4.13 13.37 20.37
C GLN A 22 -4.46 14.30 21.55
N ALA A 23 -5.45 15.19 21.39
CA ALA A 23 -5.86 16.11 22.44
C ALA A 23 -6.38 15.37 23.69
N MET A 24 -7.08 14.26 23.48
CA MET A 24 -7.62 13.40 24.54
C MET A 24 -6.60 12.39 25.07
N LYS A 25 -5.36 12.38 24.56
CA LYS A 25 -4.30 11.41 24.91
C LYS A 25 -4.73 9.96 24.72
N ILE A 26 -5.59 9.70 23.73
CA ILE A 26 -6.01 8.35 23.35
C ILE A 26 -4.92 7.74 22.47
N ALA A 27 -4.42 6.57 22.85
CA ALA A 27 -3.47 5.83 22.03
C ALA A 27 -4.16 5.27 20.78
N PHE A 28 -3.56 5.48 19.60
CA PHE A 28 -4.03 4.91 18.35
C PHE A 28 -2.86 4.31 17.57
N GLU A 29 -3.13 3.22 16.85
CA GLU A 29 -2.17 2.59 15.95
C GLU A 29 -2.41 3.04 14.52
N GLN A 30 -1.39 3.62 13.88
CA GLN A 30 -1.41 3.86 12.45
C GLN A 30 -0.75 2.67 11.75
N LYS A 31 -1.57 1.70 11.33
CA LYS A 31 -1.11 0.65 10.42
C LYS A 31 -0.93 1.22 9.03
N SER A 32 0.27 1.74 8.76
CA SER A 32 0.72 1.96 7.39
C SER A 32 1.17 0.61 6.86
N GLU A 33 0.46 0.05 5.88
CA GLU A 33 0.98 -1.08 5.10
C GLU A 33 2.15 -0.56 4.25
N VAL A 34 3.31 -0.42 4.87
CA VAL A 34 4.56 -0.10 4.16
C VAL A 34 5.00 -1.37 3.48
N TYR A 35 4.76 -1.46 2.18
CA TYR A 35 5.33 -2.53 1.37
C TYR A 35 6.86 -2.46 1.44
N PRO A 36 7.55 -3.62 1.53
CA PRO A 36 9.00 -3.64 1.47
C PRO A 36 9.52 -2.94 0.21
N GLN A 37 10.65 -2.23 0.33
CA GLN A 37 11.20 -1.43 -0.76
C GLN A 37 11.44 -2.24 -2.05
N PHE A 38 11.80 -3.52 -1.93
CA PHE A 38 11.99 -4.39 -3.09
C PHE A 38 10.69 -4.63 -3.88
N VAL A 39 9.52 -4.66 -3.20
CA VAL A 39 8.21 -4.81 -3.86
C VAL A 39 7.89 -3.55 -4.65
N ILE A 40 8.04 -2.38 -4.01
CA ILE A 40 7.80 -1.08 -4.66
C ILE A 40 8.72 -0.90 -5.87
N LYS A 41 10.00 -1.30 -5.73
CA LYS A 41 10.98 -1.26 -6.82
C LYS A 41 10.59 -2.20 -7.97
N GLY A 42 10.23 -3.45 -7.66
CA GLY A 42 9.84 -4.43 -8.67
C GLY A 42 8.65 -3.97 -9.50
N VAL A 43 7.61 -3.43 -8.85
CA VAL A 43 6.43 -2.88 -9.56
C VAL A 43 6.82 -1.74 -10.49
N LYS A 44 7.65 -0.80 -10.04
CA LYS A 44 8.12 0.32 -10.88
C LYS A 44 8.95 -0.17 -12.06
N GLU A 45 9.78 -1.18 -11.86
CA GLU A 45 10.60 -1.78 -12.90
C GLU A 45 9.75 -2.49 -13.95
N SER A 46 8.72 -3.24 -13.54
CA SER A 46 7.77 -3.87 -14.46
C SER A 46 6.98 -2.83 -15.27
N LEU A 47 6.57 -1.71 -14.66
CA LEU A 47 5.90 -0.62 -15.40
C LEU A 47 6.83 -0.04 -16.47
N LYS A 48 8.11 0.14 -16.15
CA LYS A 48 9.10 0.63 -17.11
C LYS A 48 9.35 -0.38 -18.24
N GLN A 49 9.42 -1.68 -17.95
CA GLN A 49 9.55 -2.73 -18.96
C GLN A 49 8.39 -2.71 -19.96
N VAL A 50 7.16 -2.42 -19.50
CA VAL A 50 6.00 -2.23 -20.38
C VAL A 50 6.20 -1.04 -21.31
N GLU A 51 6.66 0.11 -20.79
CA GLU A 51 6.91 1.32 -21.59
C GLU A 51 8.04 1.11 -22.62
N ASP A 52 9.09 0.41 -22.21
CA ASP A 52 10.25 0.09 -23.05
C ASP A 52 9.97 -1.07 -24.04
N GLY A 53 8.80 -1.72 -23.95
CA GLY A 53 8.40 -2.85 -24.79
C GLY A 53 9.12 -4.16 -24.48
N ASP A 54 9.83 -4.24 -23.36
CA ASP A 54 10.56 -5.42 -22.88
C ASP A 54 9.61 -6.39 -22.16
N LEU A 55 8.70 -6.99 -22.93
CA LEU A 55 7.68 -7.89 -22.44
C LEU A 55 7.94 -9.31 -22.94
N ILE A 56 7.95 -10.26 -22.01
CA ILE A 56 7.98 -11.69 -22.32
C ILE A 56 6.53 -12.16 -22.40
N PRO A 57 6.00 -12.46 -23.60
CA PRO A 57 4.66 -13.01 -23.70
C PRO A 57 4.63 -14.39 -23.06
N TYR A 58 3.66 -14.61 -22.17
CA TYR A 58 3.46 -15.90 -21.54
C TYR A 58 2.47 -16.73 -22.36
N HIS A 59 2.97 -17.78 -23.02
CA HIS A 59 2.14 -18.75 -23.75
C HIS A 59 1.99 -20.07 -22.99
N GLY A 60 2.88 -20.37 -22.04
CA GLY A 60 2.74 -21.48 -21.10
C GLY A 60 3.99 -21.77 -20.29
N LEU A 61 3.92 -22.80 -19.45
CA LEU A 61 5.00 -23.23 -18.55
C LEU A 61 6.34 -23.51 -19.27
N ASN A 62 6.29 -23.95 -20.52
CA ASN A 62 7.49 -24.22 -21.30
C ASN A 62 8.33 -22.95 -21.59
N ASP A 63 7.71 -21.77 -21.54
CA ASP A 63 8.42 -20.50 -21.75
C ASP A 63 9.28 -20.12 -20.55
N LEU A 64 9.01 -20.69 -19.38
CA LEU A 64 9.74 -20.45 -18.12
C LEU A 64 10.97 -21.35 -17.94
N LEU A 65 11.20 -22.31 -18.84
CA LEU A 65 12.25 -23.34 -18.73
C LEU A 65 13.47 -23.06 -19.62
N LYS A 66 13.59 -21.87 -20.21
CA LYS A 66 14.71 -21.48 -21.08
C LYS A 66 15.89 -20.90 -20.30
#